data_AF-A0AAI8YP23-F1
#
_entry.id   AF-A0AAI8YP23-F1
#
_cell.length_a   1.000
_cell.length_b   1.000
_cell.length_c   1.000
_cell.angle_alpha   90.00
_cell.angle_beta   90.00
_cell.angle_gamma   90.00
#
_symmetry.space_group_name_H-M   'P 1'
#
loop_
_entity.id
_entity.type
_entity.pdbx_description
1 polymer ?
#
loop_
_entity_poly.entity_id
_entity_poly.type
_entity_poly.pdbx_seq_one_letter_code
_entity_poly.pdbx_strand_id
1 'polypeptide(L)'
;MRTPTASKPASLPLKRIVSNVEVERKFNPGPKFASRLRAQTRAQTRASFTPGQRGSQGALTVRGQPSELIRDTYYDTKDGHLSKLGLWVRQRHSRIILPPGNVARAEEKEKYKGREIVAGEDDNGKVEWNAKLRVGDGDFVNSQFIEIDGRKSVVREVLRVVAGTGTTLRDLGVVADLVTRRASWDVIKLADGTAPVAKMTIVVDAVSEAEVEVVETSSEDVDGICEDPPAFGHSVGEVELFQPVVTEGMDAEEHKVYRKEIATRRMEELEAFMLAHAELFETSPLPIGKLAAYYGWKEAGRTTREKLASIQTQLMTDMPILRTDHRDSEDKVEARWAIQVRDVDDECQ
;
A
#
# COMPACT_ATOMS: atom_id res chain seq x y z
N MET A 1 -39.84 -56.47 -30.88
CA MET A 1 -39.95 -55.19 -30.14
C MET A 1 -38.74 -55.09 -29.20
N ARG A 2 -37.74 -54.27 -29.54
CA ARG A 2 -36.63 -53.94 -28.63
C ARG A 2 -36.90 -52.54 -28.10
N THR A 3 -37.06 -52.42 -26.79
CA THR A 3 -37.18 -51.15 -26.08
C THR A 3 -35.84 -50.40 -26.12
N PRO A 4 -35.82 -49.08 -26.40
CA PRO A 4 -34.61 -48.30 -26.27
C PRO A 4 -34.35 -48.02 -24.79
N THR A 5 -33.16 -48.40 -24.33
CA THR A 5 -32.63 -48.03 -23.02
C THR A 5 -32.41 -46.52 -22.98
N ALA A 6 -33.11 -45.86 -22.06
CA ALA A 6 -32.93 -44.44 -21.78
C ALA A 6 -31.49 -44.19 -21.29
N SER A 7 -30.72 -43.44 -22.07
CA SER A 7 -29.41 -42.94 -21.65
C SER A 7 -29.60 -41.97 -20.48
N LYS A 8 -28.99 -42.28 -19.33
CA LYS A 8 -28.85 -41.34 -18.21
C LYS A 8 -28.23 -40.04 -18.71
N PRO A 9 -28.76 -38.86 -18.34
CA PRO A 9 -28.08 -37.60 -18.64
C PRO A 9 -26.74 -37.59 -17.91
N ALA A 10 -25.67 -37.33 -18.65
CA ALA A 10 -24.36 -37.08 -18.07
C ALA A 10 -24.49 -35.89 -17.11
N SER A 11 -24.22 -36.10 -15.82
CA SER A 11 -24.16 -35.02 -14.84
C SER A 11 -23.08 -34.04 -15.30
N LEU A 12 -23.46 -32.78 -15.54
CA LEU A 12 -22.51 -31.72 -15.83
C LEU A 12 -21.43 -31.71 -14.73
N PRO A 13 -20.14 -31.64 -15.09
CA PRO A 13 -19.09 -31.57 -14.10
C PRO A 13 -19.32 -30.34 -13.22
N LEU A 14 -19.47 -30.58 -11.92
CA LEU A 14 -19.67 -29.53 -10.93
C LEU A 14 -18.51 -28.52 -11.04
N LYS A 15 -18.85 -27.24 -11.16
CA LYS A 15 -17.88 -26.18 -11.41
C LYS A 15 -17.03 -25.99 -10.16
N ARG A 16 -15.75 -26.34 -10.25
CA ARG A 16 -14.76 -26.02 -9.21
C ARG A 16 -14.45 -24.53 -9.25
N ILE A 17 -14.66 -23.83 -8.14
CA ILE A 17 -14.35 -22.40 -8.01
C ILE A 17 -13.17 -22.24 -7.06
N VAL A 18 -12.16 -21.49 -7.48
CA VAL A 18 -10.95 -21.20 -6.70
C VAL A 18 -10.83 -19.70 -6.51
N SER A 19 -10.49 -19.27 -5.31
CA SER A 19 -10.22 -17.87 -4.99
C SER A 19 -9.26 -17.75 -3.81
N ASN A 20 -8.57 -16.62 -3.70
CA ASN A 20 -7.77 -16.31 -2.54
C ASN A 20 -8.51 -15.30 -1.67
N VAL A 21 -8.59 -15.59 -0.37
CA VAL A 21 -9.07 -14.65 0.65
C VAL A 21 -7.86 -14.07 1.34
N GLU A 22 -7.80 -12.75 1.40
CA GLU A 22 -6.82 -11.99 2.18
C GLU A 22 -7.56 -11.20 3.26
N VAL A 23 -7.09 -11.32 4.49
CA VAL A 23 -7.48 -10.43 5.58
C VAL A 23 -6.24 -9.76 6.14
N GLU A 24 -6.36 -8.48 6.45
CA GLU A 24 -5.25 -7.68 6.94
C GLU A 24 -5.70 -6.79 8.09
N ARG A 25 -4.81 -6.59 9.06
CA ARG A 25 -5.02 -5.66 10.17
C ARG A 25 -3.80 -4.77 10.32
N LYS A 26 -4.05 -3.47 10.39
CA LYS A 26 -3.01 -2.44 10.41
C LYS A 26 -2.51 -2.14 11.82
N PHE A 27 -1.27 -1.68 11.91
CA PHE A 27 -0.62 -1.19 13.12
C PHE A 27 0.38 -0.06 12.78
N ASN A 28 0.79 0.70 13.78
CA ASN A 28 1.84 1.69 13.68
C ASN A 28 3.19 1.05 14.00
N PRO A 29 4.14 1.00 13.06
CA PRO A 29 5.44 0.40 13.30
C PRO A 29 6.25 1.28 14.28
N GLY A 30 6.31 0.86 15.55
CA GLY A 30 7.04 1.58 16.60
C GLY A 30 8.53 1.22 16.71
N PRO A 31 9.32 1.94 17.54
CA PRO A 31 10.75 1.66 17.76
C PRO A 31 11.03 0.24 18.29
N LYS A 32 10.10 -0.33 19.07
CA LYS A 32 10.17 -1.71 19.56
C LYS A 32 10.08 -2.73 18.43
N PHE A 33 9.23 -2.48 17.44
CA PHE A 33 9.14 -3.29 16.23
C PHE A 33 10.47 -3.25 15.47
N ALA A 34 10.99 -2.04 15.23
CA ALA A 34 12.24 -1.84 14.49
C ALA A 34 13.42 -2.55 15.16
N SER A 35 13.60 -2.36 16.47
CA SER A 35 14.70 -2.99 17.21
C SER A 35 14.60 -4.52 17.27
N ARG A 36 13.39 -5.10 17.27
CA ARG A 36 13.20 -6.55 17.39
C ARG A 36 13.21 -7.28 16.06
N LEU A 37 12.61 -6.71 15.01
CA LEU A 37 12.44 -7.37 13.71
C LEU A 37 13.41 -6.89 12.64
N ARG A 38 13.88 -5.62 12.67
CA ARG A 38 14.89 -5.12 11.70
C ARG A 38 16.33 -5.44 12.09
N ALA A 39 16.64 -5.59 13.37
CA ALA A 39 18.00 -5.97 13.80
C ALA A 39 18.35 -7.42 13.40
N GLN A 40 17.34 -8.25 13.12
CA GLN A 40 17.47 -9.69 12.87
C GLN A 40 17.40 -10.07 11.37
N THR A 41 17.23 -9.10 10.47
CA THR A 41 17.08 -9.32 9.02
C THR A 41 18.39 -9.44 8.23
N ARG A 42 19.56 -9.45 8.89
CA ARG A 42 20.85 -9.39 8.17
C ARG A 42 21.19 -10.60 7.29
N ALA A 43 20.51 -11.75 7.41
CA ALA A 43 20.59 -12.82 6.41
C ALA A 43 19.57 -13.93 6.67
N GLN A 44 18.41 -13.98 6.00
CA GLN A 44 17.50 -15.15 5.92
C GLN A 44 17.34 -15.99 7.20
N THR A 45 17.47 -15.36 8.36
CA THR A 45 17.72 -16.04 9.62
C THR A 45 16.38 -16.17 10.31
N ARG A 46 16.09 -17.38 10.79
CA ARG A 46 14.93 -17.59 11.64
C ARG A 46 15.12 -16.75 12.90
N ALA A 47 14.22 -15.82 13.10
CA ALA A 47 14.13 -14.99 14.28
C ALA A 47 13.12 -15.63 15.23
N SER A 48 13.48 -15.80 16.50
CA SER A 48 12.54 -16.23 17.55
C SER A 48 12.38 -15.08 18.55
N PHE A 49 11.14 -14.68 18.80
CA PHE A 49 10.76 -13.58 19.66
C PHE A 49 10.09 -14.10 20.92
N THR A 50 10.73 -13.94 22.08
CA THR A 50 10.09 -14.22 23.37
C THR A 50 9.38 -12.97 23.88
N PRO A 51 8.05 -12.99 24.12
CA PRO A 51 7.35 -11.90 24.75
C PRO A 51 7.98 -11.56 26.10
N GLY A 52 8.15 -10.26 26.36
CA GLY A 52 8.76 -9.76 27.60
C GLY A 52 7.78 -9.80 28.78
N GLN A 53 7.29 -10.97 29.19
CA GLN A 53 6.61 -11.15 30.47
C GLN A 53 6.90 -12.53 31.09
N ARG A 54 7.14 -12.53 32.41
CA ARG A 54 7.40 -13.71 33.24
C ARG A 54 6.20 -14.65 33.20
N GLY A 55 6.42 -15.88 32.72
CA GLY A 55 5.43 -16.97 32.80
C GLY A 55 5.12 -17.59 31.44
N SER A 56 6.12 -18.19 30.81
CA SER A 56 5.99 -19.29 29.84
C SER A 56 4.86 -19.16 28.80
N GLN A 57 4.96 -18.15 27.92
CA GLN A 57 4.46 -18.28 26.54
C GLN A 57 5.69 -18.33 25.63
N GLY A 58 5.74 -19.31 24.73
CA GLY A 58 6.89 -19.56 23.87
C GLY A 58 7.14 -18.42 22.87
N ALA A 59 8.19 -18.58 22.07
CA ALA A 59 8.66 -17.51 21.20
C ALA A 59 7.97 -17.51 19.82
N LEU A 60 7.41 -16.36 19.40
CA LEU A 60 6.95 -16.13 18.02
C LEU A 60 8.15 -16.27 17.08
N THR A 61 8.10 -17.24 16.17
CA THR A 61 9.18 -17.45 15.21
C THR A 61 8.80 -16.87 13.86
N VAL A 62 9.64 -16.00 13.31
CA VAL A 62 9.45 -15.41 11.98
C VAL A 62 10.66 -15.63 11.08
N ARG A 63 10.45 -15.48 9.78
CA ARG A 63 11.52 -15.48 8.77
C ARG A 63 11.40 -14.26 7.87
N GLY A 64 12.40 -13.37 7.97
CA GLY A 64 12.50 -12.20 7.11
C GLY A 64 12.62 -12.61 5.64
N GLN A 65 11.91 -11.88 4.79
CA GLN A 65 12.08 -11.94 3.33
C GLN A 65 13.00 -10.81 2.87
N PRO A 66 13.56 -10.91 1.65
CA PRO A 66 14.20 -9.77 1.00
C PRO A 66 13.27 -8.55 0.98
N SER A 67 13.84 -7.36 1.13
CA SER A 67 13.07 -6.12 1.02
C SER A 67 12.62 -5.92 -0.43
N GLU A 68 11.49 -5.27 -0.61
CA GLU A 68 10.91 -4.98 -1.93
C GLU A 68 10.80 -3.48 -2.14
N LEU A 69 11.07 -3.02 -3.35
CA LEU A 69 10.68 -1.69 -3.83
C LEU A 69 9.48 -1.87 -4.74
N ILE A 70 8.36 -1.26 -4.38
CA ILE A 70 7.08 -1.41 -5.09
C ILE A 70 6.62 -0.03 -5.53
N ARG A 71 6.43 0.18 -6.83
CA ARG A 71 5.73 1.33 -7.37
C ARG A 71 4.31 0.93 -7.73
N ASP A 72 3.35 1.57 -7.09
CA ASP A 72 1.92 1.37 -7.34
C ASP A 72 1.32 2.65 -7.93
N THR A 73 0.92 2.58 -9.20
CA THR A 73 0.13 3.64 -9.86
C THR A 73 -1.34 3.27 -9.78
N TYR A 74 -2.13 4.07 -9.07
CA TYR A 74 -3.54 3.83 -8.79
C TYR A 74 -4.45 4.56 -9.78
N TYR A 75 -5.51 3.88 -10.18
CA TYR A 75 -6.47 4.36 -11.18
C TYR A 75 -7.89 4.37 -10.61
N ASP A 76 -8.63 5.44 -10.90
CA ASP A 76 -10.04 5.58 -10.56
C ASP A 76 -10.75 6.48 -11.60
N THR A 77 -12.07 6.57 -11.51
CA THR A 77 -12.83 7.59 -12.24
C THR A 77 -12.59 8.98 -11.63
N LYS A 78 -12.92 10.04 -12.36
CA LYS A 78 -12.73 11.43 -11.89
C LYS A 78 -13.45 11.72 -10.57
N ASP A 79 -14.55 11.04 -10.30
CA ASP A 79 -15.37 11.18 -9.10
C ASP A 79 -15.06 10.12 -8.02
N GLY A 80 -14.05 9.27 -8.21
CA GLY A 80 -13.64 8.23 -7.26
C GLY A 80 -14.67 7.11 -7.11
N HIS A 81 -15.36 6.75 -8.20
CA HIS A 81 -16.46 5.80 -8.17
C HIS A 81 -16.01 4.38 -7.80
N LEU A 82 -14.85 3.93 -8.29
CA LEU A 82 -14.36 2.58 -8.00
C LEU A 82 -14.04 2.43 -6.51
N SER A 83 -13.29 3.38 -5.94
CA SER A 83 -12.92 3.36 -4.52
C SER A 83 -14.15 3.47 -3.60
N LYS A 84 -15.17 4.28 -3.97
CA LYS A 84 -16.46 4.33 -3.26
C LYS A 84 -17.19 2.98 -3.27
N LEU A 85 -17.05 2.21 -4.35
CA LEU A 85 -17.58 0.84 -4.46
C LEU A 85 -16.64 -0.22 -3.88
N GLY A 86 -15.53 0.18 -3.25
CA GLY A 86 -14.59 -0.74 -2.62
C GLY A 86 -13.70 -1.49 -3.61
N LEU A 87 -13.45 -0.94 -4.80
CA LEU A 87 -12.50 -1.47 -5.78
C LEU A 87 -11.31 -0.52 -5.94
N TRP A 88 -10.11 -1.01 -5.68
CA TRP A 88 -8.86 -0.28 -5.91
C TRP A 88 -8.10 -0.92 -7.06
N VAL A 89 -7.91 -0.19 -8.16
CA VAL A 89 -7.21 -0.67 -9.37
C VAL A 89 -5.83 -0.04 -9.42
N ARG A 90 -4.79 -0.85 -9.70
CA ARG A 90 -3.42 -0.37 -9.80
C ARG A 90 -2.60 -1.10 -10.86
N GLN A 91 -1.60 -0.40 -11.38
CA GLN A 91 -0.43 -1.02 -12.00
C GLN A 91 0.66 -1.10 -10.94
N ARG A 92 1.20 -2.30 -10.74
CA ARG A 92 2.26 -2.58 -9.79
C ARG A 92 3.54 -2.93 -10.53
N HIS A 93 4.62 -2.29 -10.13
CA HIS A 93 5.99 -2.64 -10.49
C HIS A 93 6.76 -2.98 -9.23
N SER A 94 7.27 -4.20 -9.10
CA SER A 94 7.96 -4.64 -7.88
C SER A 94 9.36 -5.17 -8.19
N ARG A 95 10.35 -4.68 -7.46
CA ARG A 95 11.73 -5.14 -7.48
C ARG A 95 12.14 -5.68 -6.13
N ILE A 96 12.98 -6.71 -6.13
CA ILE A 96 13.59 -7.23 -4.91
C ILE A 96 14.91 -6.50 -4.67
N ILE A 97 15.08 -5.93 -3.49
CA ILE A 97 16.33 -5.33 -3.03
C ILE A 97 17.12 -6.43 -2.31
N LEU A 98 18.22 -6.88 -2.92
CA LEU A 98 19.16 -7.79 -2.29
C LEU A 98 20.25 -7.02 -1.52
N PRO A 99 20.72 -7.55 -0.37
CA PRO A 99 21.89 -6.99 0.30
C PRO A 99 23.15 -7.06 -0.61
N PRO A 100 24.08 -6.09 -0.50
CA PRO A 100 25.35 -6.15 -1.22
C PRO A 100 26.11 -7.44 -0.89
N GLY A 101 26.59 -8.16 -1.91
CA GLY A 101 27.39 -9.39 -1.77
C GLY A 101 26.62 -10.71 -1.81
N ASN A 102 25.27 -10.68 -1.81
CA ASN A 102 24.47 -11.89 -2.02
C ASN A 102 24.10 -12.04 -3.49
N VAL A 103 24.90 -12.82 -4.22
CA VAL A 103 24.50 -13.29 -5.56
C VAL A 103 23.36 -14.30 -5.36
N ALA A 104 22.18 -13.99 -5.91
CA ALA A 104 21.01 -14.86 -5.82
C ALA A 104 21.35 -16.28 -6.29
N ARG A 105 21.25 -17.28 -5.39
CA ARG A 105 21.45 -18.69 -5.76
C ARG A 105 20.38 -19.10 -6.79
N ALA A 106 20.67 -20.09 -7.63
CA ALA A 106 19.75 -20.53 -8.69
C ALA A 106 18.34 -20.88 -8.16
N GLU A 107 18.24 -21.44 -6.95
CA GLU A 107 16.98 -21.74 -6.27
C GLU A 107 16.17 -20.49 -5.88
N GLU A 108 16.84 -19.38 -5.57
CA GLU A 108 16.19 -18.10 -5.25
C GLU A 108 15.62 -17.45 -6.51
N LYS A 109 16.30 -17.59 -7.65
CA LYS A 109 15.80 -17.11 -8.95
C LYS A 109 14.50 -17.81 -9.35
N GLU A 110 14.34 -19.10 -9.03
CA GLU A 110 13.11 -19.84 -9.29
C GLU A 110 11.97 -19.41 -8.33
N LYS A 111 12.29 -19.15 -7.04
CA LYS A 111 11.29 -18.68 -6.04
C LYS A 111 10.72 -17.29 -6.38
N TYR A 112 11.53 -16.41 -6.96
CA TYR A 112 11.11 -15.05 -7.32
C TYR A 112 10.84 -14.88 -8.82
N LYS A 113 10.60 -15.98 -9.54
CA LYS A 113 10.29 -15.97 -10.97
C LYS A 113 9.08 -15.07 -11.25
N GLY A 114 9.28 -14.00 -12.02
CA GLY A 114 8.29 -12.96 -12.29
C GLY A 114 8.55 -11.62 -11.58
N ARG A 115 9.50 -11.57 -10.64
CA ARG A 115 10.02 -10.34 -10.01
C ARG A 115 11.45 -10.10 -10.46
N GLU A 116 11.79 -8.85 -10.72
CA GLU A 116 13.15 -8.49 -11.13
C GLU A 116 14.09 -8.57 -9.92
N ILE A 117 15.10 -9.44 -10.01
CA ILE A 117 16.20 -9.52 -9.05
C ILE A 117 17.31 -8.64 -9.60
N VAL A 118 17.40 -7.42 -9.12
CA VAL A 118 18.36 -6.45 -9.66
C VAL A 118 19.60 -6.41 -8.78
N ALA A 119 20.75 -6.74 -9.37
CA ALA A 119 22.06 -6.28 -8.96
C ALA A 119 22.56 -5.32 -10.06
N GLY A 120 22.03 -4.09 -10.08
CA GLY A 120 22.34 -3.07 -11.10
C GLY A 120 21.17 -2.62 -11.99
N GLU A 121 20.92 -1.31 -11.97
CA GLU A 121 20.06 -0.36 -12.72
C GLU A 121 19.24 -0.68 -14.00
N ASP A 122 19.02 -1.92 -14.41
CA ASP A 122 18.20 -2.14 -15.63
C ASP A 122 16.69 -2.10 -15.29
N ASP A 123 15.95 -1.16 -15.90
CA ASP A 123 14.57 -0.81 -15.55
C ASP A 123 13.48 -1.75 -16.15
N ASN A 124 13.75 -3.04 -16.37
CA ASN A 124 12.90 -3.89 -17.23
C ASN A 124 11.86 -4.77 -16.48
N GLY A 125 11.56 -4.41 -15.24
CA GLY A 125 10.58 -5.13 -14.42
C GLY A 125 9.19 -5.19 -15.06
N LYS A 126 8.53 -6.34 -14.89
CA LYS A 126 7.24 -6.61 -15.51
C LYS A 126 6.13 -5.84 -14.77
N VAL A 127 5.53 -4.86 -15.43
CA VAL A 127 4.34 -4.16 -14.92
C VAL A 127 3.15 -5.12 -14.88
N GLU A 128 2.56 -5.29 -13.71
CA GLU A 128 1.41 -6.15 -13.49
C GLU A 128 0.16 -5.37 -13.08
N TRP A 129 -0.96 -5.64 -13.74
CA TRP A 129 -2.26 -5.11 -13.33
C TRP A 129 -2.79 -5.92 -12.16
N ASN A 130 -3.21 -5.22 -11.12
CA ASN A 130 -3.84 -5.82 -9.94
C ASN A 130 -5.03 -4.96 -9.48
N ALA A 131 -6.02 -5.60 -8.88
CA ALA A 131 -7.08 -4.90 -8.18
C ALA A 131 -7.39 -5.56 -6.84
N LYS A 132 -7.74 -4.74 -5.83
CA LYS A 132 -8.30 -5.22 -4.56
C LYS A 132 -9.79 -4.89 -4.53
N LEU A 133 -10.63 -5.90 -4.30
CA LEU A 133 -12.07 -5.74 -4.09
C LEU A 133 -12.43 -6.05 -2.63
N ARG A 134 -13.10 -5.12 -1.94
CA ARG A 134 -13.61 -5.34 -0.58
C ARG A 134 -14.75 -6.36 -0.58
N VAL A 135 -14.70 -7.35 0.32
CA VAL A 135 -15.68 -8.46 0.38
C VAL A 135 -16.45 -8.60 1.69
N GLY A 136 -16.17 -7.75 2.66
CA GLY A 136 -16.87 -7.73 3.94
C GLY A 136 -17.08 -6.31 4.45
N ASP A 137 -17.66 -6.24 5.63
CA ASP A 137 -17.96 -4.98 6.33
C ASP A 137 -16.75 -4.45 7.11
N GLY A 138 -15.56 -4.99 6.83
CA GLY A 138 -14.30 -4.57 7.43
C GLY A 138 -14.06 -3.07 7.22
N ASP A 139 -13.43 -2.42 8.18
CA ASP A 139 -13.12 -1.00 8.15
C ASP A 139 -11.69 -0.74 7.60
N PHE A 140 -11.16 0.46 7.84
CA PHE A 140 -9.82 0.84 7.39
C PHE A 140 -8.70 0.17 8.19
N VAL A 141 -8.99 -0.30 9.40
CA VAL A 141 -8.05 -1.02 10.27
C VAL A 141 -8.08 -2.51 9.97
N ASN A 142 -9.29 -3.07 9.90
CA ASN A 142 -9.60 -4.46 9.64
C ASN A 142 -10.14 -4.60 8.23
N SER A 143 -9.29 -4.96 7.28
CA SER A 143 -9.71 -5.02 5.89
C SER A 143 -9.77 -6.46 5.36
N GLN A 144 -10.75 -6.73 4.50
CA GLN A 144 -10.98 -8.04 3.89
C GLN A 144 -11.10 -7.85 2.37
N PHE A 145 -10.20 -8.47 1.63
CA PHE A 145 -10.07 -8.25 0.19
C PHE A 145 -10.04 -9.56 -0.61
N ILE A 146 -10.49 -9.45 -1.86
CA ILE A 146 -10.08 -10.34 -2.95
C ILE A 146 -9.04 -9.60 -3.78
N GLU A 147 -7.87 -10.22 -3.95
CA GLU A 147 -6.90 -9.79 -4.95
C GLU A 147 -7.25 -10.38 -6.32
N ILE A 148 -7.20 -9.53 -7.34
CA ILE A 148 -7.51 -9.86 -8.72
C ILE A 148 -6.31 -9.51 -9.57
N ASP A 149 -5.60 -10.55 -10.01
CA ASP A 149 -4.39 -10.39 -10.79
C ASP A 149 -4.63 -10.52 -12.30
N GLY A 150 -3.83 -9.75 -13.04
CA GLY A 150 -3.76 -9.81 -14.47
C GLY A 150 -4.81 -8.93 -15.15
N ARG A 151 -4.37 -8.27 -16.23
CA ARG A 151 -5.16 -7.28 -16.96
C ARG A 151 -6.55 -7.77 -17.36
N LYS A 152 -6.68 -9.01 -17.85
CA LYS A 152 -7.98 -9.56 -18.29
C LYS A 152 -8.97 -9.69 -17.13
N SER A 153 -8.50 -10.13 -15.97
CA SER A 153 -9.33 -10.30 -14.76
C SER A 153 -9.74 -8.93 -14.19
N VAL A 154 -8.78 -8.00 -14.11
CA VAL A 154 -9.02 -6.63 -13.66
C VAL A 154 -10.04 -5.91 -14.56
N VAL A 155 -9.89 -6.00 -15.88
CA VAL A 155 -10.85 -5.40 -16.83
C VAL A 155 -12.26 -5.96 -16.64
N ARG A 156 -12.38 -7.29 -16.48
CA ARG A 156 -13.67 -7.93 -16.24
C ARG A 156 -14.30 -7.42 -14.95
N GLU A 157 -13.50 -7.25 -13.90
CA GLU A 157 -13.99 -6.81 -12.62
C GLU A 157 -14.43 -5.35 -12.63
N VAL A 158 -13.63 -4.47 -13.25
CA VAL A 158 -14.01 -3.05 -13.45
C VAL A 158 -15.37 -2.98 -14.14
N LEU A 159 -15.54 -3.69 -15.27
CA LEU A 159 -16.79 -3.73 -16.01
C LEU A 159 -17.97 -4.27 -15.18
N ARG A 160 -17.71 -5.23 -14.28
CA ARG A 160 -18.72 -5.81 -13.39
C ARG A 160 -19.18 -4.78 -12.34
N VAL A 161 -18.23 -4.08 -11.72
CA VAL A 161 -18.49 -3.13 -10.63
C VAL A 161 -19.17 -1.87 -11.14
N VAL A 162 -18.80 -1.39 -12.34
CA VAL A 162 -19.38 -0.17 -12.95
C VAL A 162 -20.41 -0.50 -14.04
N ALA A 163 -21.02 -1.68 -13.99
CA ALA A 163 -21.95 -2.14 -15.02
C ALA A 163 -23.04 -1.09 -15.29
N GLY A 164 -23.24 -0.75 -16.57
CA GLY A 164 -24.22 0.25 -17.02
C GLY A 164 -23.68 1.68 -17.21
N THR A 165 -22.46 1.98 -16.74
CA THR A 165 -21.83 3.30 -16.99
C THR A 165 -21.08 3.37 -18.33
N GLY A 166 -20.72 2.22 -18.91
CA GLY A 166 -19.84 2.13 -20.08
C GLY A 166 -18.36 2.38 -19.77
N THR A 167 -17.99 2.63 -18.52
CA THR A 167 -16.60 2.88 -18.11
C THR A 167 -15.71 1.66 -18.34
N THR A 168 -14.59 1.88 -19.00
CA THR A 168 -13.54 0.90 -19.26
C THR A 168 -12.25 1.26 -18.54
N LEU A 169 -11.28 0.35 -18.53
CA LEU A 169 -9.95 0.61 -17.95
C LEU A 169 -9.24 1.82 -18.60
N ARG A 170 -9.58 2.18 -19.85
CA ARG A 170 -8.99 3.33 -20.56
C ARG A 170 -9.55 4.67 -20.09
N ASP A 171 -10.73 4.65 -19.47
CA ASP A 171 -11.43 5.85 -19.00
C ASP A 171 -11.00 6.25 -17.59
N LEU A 172 -10.20 5.40 -16.92
CA LEU A 172 -9.67 5.69 -15.59
C LEU A 172 -8.47 6.63 -15.67
N GLY A 173 -8.46 7.64 -14.79
CA GLY A 173 -7.33 8.52 -14.61
C GLY A 173 -6.40 8.03 -13.49
N VAL A 174 -5.14 8.44 -13.55
CA VAL A 174 -4.21 8.23 -12.42
C VAL A 174 -4.64 9.13 -11.27
N VAL A 175 -4.82 8.54 -10.08
CA VAL A 175 -5.26 9.26 -8.88
C VAL A 175 -4.19 9.34 -7.80
N ALA A 176 -3.23 8.39 -7.80
CA ALA A 176 -2.04 8.39 -6.96
C ALA A 176 -0.93 7.58 -7.65
N ASP A 177 0.32 7.96 -7.44
CA ASP A 177 1.50 7.18 -7.85
C ASP A 177 2.48 7.14 -6.68
N LEU A 178 2.63 5.95 -6.09
CA LEU A 178 3.30 5.77 -4.80
C LEU A 178 4.46 4.79 -4.92
N VAL A 179 5.58 5.13 -4.29
CA VAL A 179 6.71 4.21 -4.12
C VAL A 179 6.71 3.71 -2.68
N THR A 180 6.81 2.40 -2.51
CA THR A 180 6.79 1.70 -1.22
C THR A 180 8.07 0.88 -1.07
N ARG A 181 8.84 1.17 -0.03
CA ARG A 181 9.87 0.26 0.48
C ARG A 181 9.22 -0.68 1.49
N ARG A 182 9.10 -1.94 1.11
CA ARG A 182 8.43 -2.98 1.90
C ARG A 182 9.45 -3.91 2.56
N ALA A 183 9.30 -4.10 3.86
CA ALA A 183 9.94 -5.18 4.61
C ALA A 183 8.87 -6.19 5.02
N SER A 184 9.15 -7.48 4.91
CA SER A 184 8.18 -8.52 5.24
C SER A 184 8.80 -9.73 5.96
N TRP A 185 7.99 -10.41 6.77
CA TRP A 185 8.37 -11.59 7.53
C TRP A 185 7.25 -12.63 7.47
N ASP A 186 7.58 -13.87 7.13
CA ASP A 186 6.65 -15.00 7.28
C ASP A 186 6.61 -15.42 8.74
N VAL A 187 5.42 -15.60 9.31
CA VAL A 187 5.25 -16.22 10.63
C VAL A 187 5.37 -17.75 10.47
N ILE A 188 6.35 -18.34 11.15
CA ILE A 188 6.63 -19.79 11.09
C ILE A 188 6.00 -20.50 12.28
N LYS A 189 6.09 -19.91 13.48
CA LYS A 189 5.51 -20.47 14.71
C LYS A 189 4.91 -19.38 15.57
N LEU A 190 3.73 -19.64 16.12
CA LEU A 190 3.08 -18.81 17.13
C LEU A 190 3.74 -19.01 18.49
N ALA A 191 3.35 -18.19 19.48
CA ALA A 191 3.88 -18.26 20.84
C ALA A 191 3.62 -19.60 21.53
N ASP A 192 2.55 -20.31 21.19
CA ASP A 192 2.26 -21.65 21.69
C ASP A 192 3.10 -22.76 21.01
N GLY A 193 3.97 -22.39 20.07
CA GLY A 193 4.82 -23.29 19.29
C GLY A 193 4.16 -23.92 18.07
N THR A 194 2.87 -23.68 17.85
CA THR A 194 2.13 -24.18 16.68
C THR A 194 2.42 -23.34 15.43
N ALA A 195 2.16 -23.90 14.25
CA ALA A 195 2.23 -23.14 13.00
C ALA A 195 0.91 -22.37 12.78
N PRO A 196 0.93 -21.20 12.11
CA PRO A 196 -0.31 -20.51 11.77
C PRO A 196 -1.15 -21.39 10.83
N VAL A 197 -2.46 -21.36 11.04
CA VAL A 197 -3.47 -22.16 10.30
C VAL A 197 -3.58 -21.79 8.82
N ALA A 198 -3.10 -20.61 8.45
CA ALA A 198 -2.99 -20.12 7.08
C ALA A 198 -1.68 -19.31 6.96
N LYS A 199 -1.29 -18.96 5.73
CA LYS A 199 -0.05 -18.20 5.52
C LYS A 199 -0.21 -16.82 6.16
N MET A 200 0.56 -16.56 7.21
CA MET A 200 0.58 -15.29 7.92
C MET A 200 1.88 -14.54 7.65
N THR A 201 1.76 -13.27 7.28
CA THR A 201 2.89 -12.38 7.02
C THR A 201 2.76 -11.10 7.80
N ILE A 202 3.89 -10.62 8.32
CA ILE A 202 4.00 -9.28 8.88
C ILE A 202 4.67 -8.42 7.82
N VAL A 203 4.12 -7.25 7.56
CA VAL A 203 4.57 -6.32 6.53
C VAL A 203 4.74 -4.94 7.17
N VAL A 204 5.81 -4.25 6.79
CA VAL A 204 5.97 -2.82 7.08
C VAL A 204 6.29 -2.10 5.79
N ASP A 205 5.46 -1.12 5.47
CA ASP A 205 5.60 -0.26 4.33
C ASP A 205 6.10 1.12 4.79
N ALA A 206 7.12 1.62 4.11
CA ALA A 206 7.49 3.03 4.11
C ALA A 206 7.21 3.57 2.70
N VAL A 207 6.32 4.57 2.62
CA VAL A 207 5.70 5.02 1.37
C VAL A 207 6.02 6.49 1.15
N SER A 208 6.34 6.83 -0.08
CA SER A 208 6.46 8.20 -0.57
C SER A 208 5.67 8.39 -1.86
N GLU A 209 5.49 9.65 -2.28
CA GLU A 209 5.06 9.94 -3.65
C GLU A 209 6.18 9.49 -4.60
N ALA A 210 5.80 9.01 -5.79
CA ALA A 210 6.78 8.74 -6.84
C ALA A 210 7.31 10.10 -7.33
N GLU A 211 8.55 10.42 -6.98
CA GLU A 211 9.23 11.55 -7.60
C GLU A 211 9.43 11.25 -9.09
N VAL A 212 9.25 12.27 -9.93
CA VAL A 212 9.73 12.21 -11.32
C VAL A 212 11.23 12.04 -11.18
N GLU A 213 11.80 10.94 -11.68
CA GLU A 213 13.26 10.74 -11.74
C GLU A 213 13.91 12.07 -12.11
N VAL A 214 14.55 12.69 -11.11
CA VAL A 214 15.42 13.82 -11.38
C VAL A 214 16.52 13.17 -12.19
N VAL A 215 16.52 13.41 -13.49
CA VAL A 215 17.62 13.03 -14.38
C VAL A 215 18.88 13.47 -13.66
N GLU A 216 19.66 12.50 -13.19
CA GLU A 216 20.97 12.75 -12.60
C GLU A 216 21.79 13.42 -13.71
N THR A 217 21.72 14.75 -13.79
CA THR A 217 22.71 15.50 -14.52
C THR A 217 23.98 15.28 -13.74
N SER A 218 24.83 14.43 -14.29
CA SER A 218 26.20 14.19 -13.87
C SER A 218 26.94 15.53 -13.79
N SER A 219 26.84 16.19 -12.66
CA SER A 219 27.78 17.20 -12.23
C SER A 219 28.51 16.62 -11.04
N GLU A 220 29.65 16.00 -11.34
CA GLU A 220 30.77 16.01 -10.41
C GLU A 220 30.94 17.48 -9.94
N ASP A 221 31.11 17.66 -8.64
CA ASP A 221 31.24 18.95 -7.93
C ASP A 221 29.94 19.55 -7.38
N VAL A 222 29.66 19.28 -6.10
CA VAL A 222 29.68 20.25 -4.98
C VAL A 222 29.03 19.57 -3.74
N ASP A 223 29.71 19.69 -2.60
CA ASP A 223 29.31 19.20 -1.28
C ASP A 223 27.80 19.34 -0.97
N GLY A 224 27.19 18.24 -0.53
CA GLY A 224 26.04 18.26 0.37
C GLY A 224 24.73 18.76 -0.22
N ILE A 225 24.28 18.19 -1.35
CA ILE A 225 22.87 18.27 -1.72
C ILE A 225 22.08 17.47 -0.67
N CYS A 226 21.50 18.17 0.30
CA CYS A 226 20.34 17.67 1.02
C CYS A 226 19.26 17.43 -0.05
N GLU A 227 19.11 16.18 -0.51
CA GLU A 227 17.89 15.78 -1.20
C GLU A 227 16.74 16.18 -0.27
N ASP A 228 15.91 17.14 -0.72
CA ASP A 228 14.75 17.53 0.04
C ASP A 228 13.94 16.26 0.31
N PRO A 229 13.57 15.99 1.58
CA PRO A 229 12.78 14.81 1.88
C PRO A 229 11.49 14.84 1.03
N PRO A 230 11.03 13.69 0.54
CA PRO A 230 9.86 13.64 -0.33
C PRO A 230 8.69 14.35 0.34
N ALA A 231 7.97 15.16 -0.45
CA ALA A 231 6.91 16.02 0.07
C ALA A 231 5.81 15.23 0.82
N PHE A 232 5.65 13.94 0.48
CA PHE A 232 4.82 12.98 1.19
C PHE A 232 5.66 11.79 1.69
N GLY A 233 5.49 11.46 2.97
CA GLY A 233 6.01 10.25 3.58
C GLY A 233 5.02 9.65 4.57
N HIS A 234 4.82 8.33 4.54
CA HIS A 234 3.97 7.61 5.48
C HIS A 234 4.54 6.23 5.79
N SER A 235 4.34 5.73 7.01
CA SER A 235 4.67 4.35 7.35
C SER A 235 3.51 3.64 8.04
N VAL A 236 3.26 2.41 7.62
CA VAL A 236 2.20 1.57 8.17
C VAL A 236 2.67 0.12 8.20
N GLY A 237 2.31 -0.56 9.28
CA GLY A 237 2.47 -1.99 9.43
C GLY A 237 1.16 -2.72 9.16
N GLU A 238 1.24 -3.89 8.56
CA GLU A 238 0.11 -4.78 8.30
C GLU A 238 0.49 -6.19 8.78
N VAL A 239 -0.42 -6.88 9.45
CA VAL A 239 -0.36 -8.35 9.55
C VAL A 239 -1.40 -8.87 8.57
N GLU A 240 -1.00 -9.76 7.67
CA GLU A 240 -1.82 -10.30 6.60
C GLU A 240 -1.96 -11.82 6.77
N LEU A 241 -3.15 -12.34 6.48
CA LEU A 241 -3.45 -13.77 6.43
C LEU A 241 -4.03 -14.14 5.06
N PHE A 242 -3.40 -15.11 4.41
CA PHE A 242 -3.77 -15.58 3.08
C PHE A 242 -4.28 -17.02 3.13
N GLN A 243 -5.50 -17.24 2.66
CA GLN A 243 -6.08 -18.57 2.52
C GLN A 243 -6.67 -18.78 1.11
N PRO A 244 -6.16 -19.78 0.35
CA PRO A 244 -6.85 -20.30 -0.82
C PRO A 244 -8.15 -21.00 -0.40
N VAL A 245 -9.26 -20.64 -1.04
CA VAL A 245 -10.58 -21.22 -0.85
C VAL A 245 -10.98 -21.91 -2.14
N VAL A 246 -11.28 -23.20 -2.04
CA VAL A 246 -11.73 -24.05 -3.14
C VAL A 246 -13.09 -24.61 -2.76
N THR A 247 -14.09 -24.40 -3.62
CA THR A 247 -15.41 -25.01 -3.47
C THR A 247 -15.73 -25.85 -4.69
N GLU A 248 -16.44 -26.95 -4.47
CA GLU A 248 -16.89 -27.88 -5.50
C GLU A 248 -18.39 -28.03 -5.37
N GLY A 249 -19.12 -27.88 -6.49
CA GLY A 249 -20.57 -28.00 -6.50
C GLY A 249 -21.34 -26.79 -5.98
N MET A 250 -20.65 -25.75 -5.52
CA MET A 250 -21.25 -24.47 -5.17
C MET A 250 -21.42 -23.59 -6.39
N ASP A 251 -22.52 -22.83 -6.42
CA ASP A 251 -22.65 -21.72 -7.36
C ASP A 251 -21.79 -20.50 -6.94
N ALA A 252 -21.83 -19.44 -7.75
CA ALA A 252 -21.00 -18.26 -7.51
C ALA A 252 -21.40 -17.46 -6.25
N GLU A 253 -22.68 -17.47 -5.89
CA GLU A 253 -23.18 -16.76 -4.71
C GLU A 253 -22.94 -17.58 -3.44
N GLU A 254 -23.13 -18.90 -3.48
CA GLU A 254 -22.75 -19.81 -2.39
C GLU A 254 -21.25 -19.72 -2.09
N HIS A 255 -20.41 -19.75 -3.13
CA HIS A 255 -18.96 -19.55 -2.96
C HIS A 255 -18.63 -18.18 -2.36
N LYS A 256 -19.39 -17.14 -2.72
CA LYS A 256 -19.20 -15.79 -2.16
C LYS A 256 -19.55 -15.74 -0.67
N VAL A 257 -20.65 -16.36 -0.25
CA VAL A 257 -21.03 -16.46 1.17
C VAL A 257 -19.96 -17.22 1.95
N TYR A 258 -19.55 -18.38 1.45
CA TYR A 258 -18.51 -19.20 2.10
C TYR A 258 -17.19 -18.43 2.26
N ARG A 259 -16.78 -17.66 1.25
CA ARG A 259 -15.58 -16.80 1.37
C ARG A 259 -15.72 -15.74 2.45
N LYS A 260 -16.89 -15.10 2.58
CA LYS A 260 -17.13 -14.08 3.62
C LYS A 260 -17.00 -14.72 5.00
N GLU A 261 -17.53 -15.92 5.21
CA GLU A 261 -17.38 -16.67 6.46
C GLU A 261 -15.91 -16.98 6.78
N ILE A 262 -15.14 -17.45 5.79
CA ILE A 262 -13.70 -17.68 5.95
C ILE A 262 -12.98 -16.39 6.32
N ALA A 263 -13.26 -15.27 5.63
CA ALA A 263 -12.65 -13.98 5.91
C ALA A 263 -12.94 -13.50 7.33
N THR A 264 -14.18 -13.58 7.81
CA THR A 264 -14.55 -13.22 9.18
C THR A 264 -13.74 -14.02 10.21
N ARG A 265 -13.69 -15.36 10.07
CA ARG A 265 -12.94 -16.21 11.00
C ARG A 265 -11.44 -15.89 11.00
N ARG A 266 -10.84 -15.63 9.83
CA ARG A 266 -9.42 -15.25 9.75
C ARG A 266 -9.14 -13.88 10.34
N MET A 267 -10.09 -12.95 10.27
CA MET A 267 -9.96 -11.66 10.93
C MET A 267 -9.90 -11.85 12.46
N GLU A 268 -10.80 -12.63 13.04
CA GLU A 268 -10.79 -12.91 14.49
C GLU A 268 -9.46 -13.52 14.97
N GLU A 269 -8.89 -14.44 14.19
CA GLU A 269 -7.57 -15.02 14.47
C GLU A 269 -6.44 -13.98 14.40
N LEU A 270 -6.51 -13.07 13.42
CA LEU A 270 -5.55 -11.99 13.25
C LEU A 270 -5.61 -11.00 14.41
N GLU A 271 -6.83 -10.67 14.86
CA GLU A 271 -7.04 -9.81 16.03
C GLU A 271 -6.46 -10.45 17.29
N ALA A 272 -6.79 -11.72 17.55
CA ALA A 272 -6.26 -12.46 18.70
C ALA A 272 -4.72 -12.52 18.66
N PHE A 273 -4.13 -12.76 17.48
CA PHE A 273 -2.68 -12.74 17.29
C PHE A 273 -2.07 -11.38 17.62
N MET A 274 -2.62 -10.28 17.10
CA MET A 274 -2.08 -8.95 17.36
C MET A 274 -2.26 -8.52 18.83
N LEU A 275 -3.38 -8.91 19.46
CA LEU A 275 -3.64 -8.68 20.89
C LEU A 275 -2.63 -9.43 21.79
N ALA A 276 -2.29 -10.67 21.46
CA ALA A 276 -1.28 -11.45 22.17
C ALA A 276 0.15 -10.87 22.05
N HIS A 277 0.35 -9.94 21.13
CA HIS A 277 1.63 -9.31 20.81
C HIS A 277 1.52 -7.78 20.72
N ALA A 278 0.70 -7.18 21.60
CA ALA A 278 0.36 -5.75 21.55
C ALA A 278 1.60 -4.82 21.65
N GLU A 279 2.70 -5.28 22.23
CA GLU A 279 3.97 -4.57 22.30
C GLU A 279 4.73 -4.50 20.97
N LEU A 280 4.37 -5.33 20.00
CA LEU A 280 4.88 -5.31 18.63
C LEU A 280 3.92 -4.60 17.68
N PHE A 281 2.62 -4.71 17.92
CA PHE A 281 1.57 -4.27 17.00
C PHE A 281 0.73 -3.15 17.60
N GLU A 282 1.34 -1.97 17.77
CA GLU A 282 0.68 -0.79 18.33
C GLU A 282 -0.45 -0.30 17.40
N THR A 283 -1.68 -0.22 17.91
CA THR A 283 -2.86 0.25 17.14
C THR A 283 -3.41 1.59 17.64
N SER A 284 -2.68 2.23 18.55
CA SER A 284 -2.99 3.56 19.08
C SER A 284 -1.81 4.50 18.80
N PRO A 285 -2.00 5.62 18.09
CA PRO A 285 -3.27 6.10 17.50
C PRO A 285 -3.81 5.16 16.39
N LEU A 286 -5.05 5.38 15.94
CA LEU A 286 -5.66 4.54 14.91
C LEU A 286 -4.77 4.51 13.64
N PRO A 287 -4.32 3.33 13.17
CA PRO A 287 -3.42 3.24 12.03
C PRO A 287 -4.14 3.62 10.73
N ILE A 288 -3.44 4.37 9.88
CA ILE A 288 -3.99 4.88 8.61
C ILE A 288 -3.32 4.16 7.44
N GLY A 289 -4.13 3.70 6.47
CA GLY A 289 -3.63 3.06 5.26
C GLY A 289 -2.96 4.04 4.29
N LYS A 290 -2.14 3.50 3.38
CA LYS A 290 -1.31 4.28 2.44
C LYS A 290 -2.08 5.33 1.63
N LEU A 291 -3.15 4.91 0.93
CA LEU A 291 -3.97 5.81 0.11
C LEU A 291 -4.72 6.85 0.95
N ALA A 292 -5.20 6.45 2.13
CA ALA A 292 -5.91 7.37 3.03
C ALA A 292 -4.95 8.47 3.54
N ALA A 293 -3.72 8.10 3.92
CA ALA A 293 -2.68 9.04 4.29
C ALA A 293 -2.32 9.98 3.13
N TYR A 294 -2.14 9.44 1.92
CA TYR A 294 -1.83 10.24 0.72
C TYR A 294 -2.92 11.26 0.40
N TYR A 295 -4.20 10.86 0.38
CA TYR A 295 -5.29 11.79 0.12
C TYR A 295 -5.47 12.82 1.23
N GLY A 296 -5.28 12.42 2.50
CA GLY A 296 -5.29 13.35 3.63
C GLY A 296 -4.21 14.44 3.49
N TRP A 297 -2.99 14.04 3.13
CA TRP A 297 -1.89 14.96 2.84
C TRP A 297 -2.19 15.89 1.65
N LYS A 298 -2.68 15.33 0.54
CA LYS A 298 -2.99 16.10 -0.69
C LYS A 298 -4.07 17.15 -0.45
N GLU A 299 -5.09 16.81 0.33
CA GLU A 299 -6.19 17.74 0.67
C GLU A 299 -5.73 18.85 1.62
N ALA A 300 -4.89 18.52 2.62
CA ALA A 300 -4.27 19.52 3.48
C ALA A 300 -3.40 20.50 2.68
N GLY A 301 -2.62 19.99 1.71
CA GLY A 301 -1.83 20.81 0.81
C GLY A 301 -2.66 21.77 -0.07
N ARG A 302 -3.80 21.31 -0.60
CA ARG A 302 -4.74 22.17 -1.35
C ARG A 302 -5.31 23.27 -0.46
N THR A 303 -5.80 22.90 0.73
CA THR A 303 -6.40 23.84 1.67
C THR A 303 -5.42 24.97 2.02
N THR A 304 -4.14 24.63 2.24
CA THR A 304 -3.09 25.63 2.51
C THR A 304 -2.85 26.55 1.31
N ARG A 305 -2.79 26.01 0.09
CA ARG A 305 -2.63 26.82 -1.14
C ARG A 305 -3.83 27.72 -1.40
N GLU A 306 -5.04 27.24 -1.18
CA GLU A 306 -6.27 28.04 -1.33
C GLU A 306 -6.32 29.18 -0.31
N LYS A 307 -5.94 28.93 0.94
CA LYS A 307 -5.79 29.98 1.96
C LYS A 307 -4.73 31.01 1.56
N LEU A 308 -3.57 30.57 1.07
CA LEU A 308 -2.51 31.49 0.60
C LEU A 308 -2.95 32.31 -0.61
N ALA A 309 -3.61 31.70 -1.59
CA ALA A 309 -4.14 32.39 -2.76
C ALA A 309 -5.25 33.39 -2.39
N SER A 310 -6.10 33.04 -1.41
CA SER A 310 -7.11 33.95 -0.86
C SER A 310 -6.47 35.16 -0.17
N ILE A 311 -5.44 34.96 0.65
CA ILE A 311 -4.67 36.04 1.28
C ILE A 311 -3.98 36.92 0.23
N GLN A 312 -3.36 36.31 -0.78
CA GLN A 312 -2.69 37.03 -1.86
C GLN A 312 -3.69 37.87 -2.68
N THR A 313 -4.88 37.33 -2.93
CA THR A 313 -5.97 38.06 -3.61
C THR A 313 -6.46 39.23 -2.75
N GLN A 314 -6.65 39.01 -1.45
CA GLN A 314 -7.07 40.05 -0.50
C GLN A 314 -6.04 41.19 -0.43
N LEU A 315 -4.75 40.86 -0.38
CA LEU A 315 -3.66 41.84 -0.40
C LEU A 315 -3.60 42.63 -1.71
N MET A 316 -3.97 42.02 -2.84
CA MET A 316 -4.05 42.72 -4.13
C MET A 316 -5.30 43.60 -4.27
N THR A 317 -6.41 43.26 -3.61
CA THR A 317 -7.63 44.09 -3.61
C THR A 317 -7.60 45.23 -2.59
N ASP A 318 -6.86 45.07 -1.50
CA ASP A 318 -6.71 46.09 -0.45
C ASP A 318 -5.54 47.05 -0.70
N MET A 319 -4.79 46.88 -1.80
CA MET A 319 -3.86 47.91 -2.24
C MET A 319 -4.65 49.15 -2.69
N PRO A 320 -4.50 50.31 -2.01
CA PRO A 320 -5.11 51.53 -2.50
C PRO A 320 -4.56 51.77 -3.91
N ILE A 321 -5.47 51.92 -4.87
CA ILE A 321 -5.15 52.50 -6.17
C ILE A 321 -4.60 53.90 -5.84
N LEU A 322 -3.29 54.01 -5.68
CA LEU A 322 -2.59 55.27 -5.74
C LEU A 322 -2.85 55.78 -7.16
N ARG A 323 -3.94 56.54 -7.31
CA ARG A 323 -4.11 57.48 -8.42
C ARG A 323 -2.88 58.39 -8.35
N THR A 324 -1.87 58.04 -9.11
CA THR A 324 -0.82 58.96 -9.47
C THR A 324 -1.47 59.98 -10.41
N ASP A 325 -2.00 61.04 -9.84
CA ASP A 325 -2.10 62.32 -10.54
C ASP A 325 -0.66 62.80 -10.76
N HIS A 326 0.01 62.23 -11.77
CA HIS A 326 1.27 62.76 -12.25
C HIS A 326 1.00 63.93 -13.19
N ARG A 327 0.99 65.13 -12.61
CA ARG A 327 1.77 66.23 -13.20
C ARG A 327 3.22 66.06 -12.75
N ASP A 328 4.11 66.10 -13.74
CA ASP A 328 5.48 66.58 -13.69
C ASP A 328 6.35 66.17 -12.50
N SER A 329 7.19 65.16 -12.69
CA SER A 329 8.66 65.29 -12.60
C SER A 329 9.31 63.91 -12.62
N GLU A 330 10.34 63.79 -13.46
CA GLU A 330 11.23 62.64 -13.55
C GLU A 330 11.97 62.47 -12.22
N ASP A 331 11.81 61.33 -11.55
CA ASP A 331 12.91 60.73 -10.81
C ASP A 331 12.66 59.22 -10.59
N LYS A 332 13.67 58.45 -10.98
CA LYS A 332 13.69 56.98 -10.93
C LYS A 332 13.78 56.52 -9.48
N VAL A 333 12.82 55.70 -9.04
CA VAL A 333 12.98 54.86 -7.85
C VAL A 333 12.67 53.41 -8.25
N GLU A 334 13.73 52.64 -8.49
CA GLU A 334 13.66 51.18 -8.49
C GLU A 334 13.46 50.70 -7.04
N ALA A 335 12.27 50.18 -6.74
CA ALA A 335 12.00 49.54 -5.47
C ALA A 335 12.34 48.05 -5.55
N ARG A 336 13.54 47.67 -5.07
CA ARG A 336 13.86 46.30 -4.66
C ARG A 336 13.16 46.00 -3.34
N TRP A 337 12.39 44.91 -3.27
CA TRP A 337 11.97 44.33 -2.00
C TRP A 337 12.37 42.85 -1.96
N ALA A 338 13.38 42.56 -1.15
CA ALA A 338 13.69 41.22 -0.66
C ALA A 338 12.77 40.93 0.53
N ILE A 339 12.09 39.78 0.51
CA ILE A 339 11.32 39.30 1.66
C ILE A 339 12.29 38.53 2.56
N GLN A 340 12.54 39.08 3.74
CA GLN A 340 13.28 38.42 4.81
C GLN A 340 12.26 37.63 5.65
N VAL A 341 12.28 36.31 5.52
CA VAL A 341 11.55 35.40 6.42
C VAL A 341 12.26 35.44 7.77
N ARG A 342 11.56 35.84 8.83
CA ARG A 342 12.05 35.75 10.20
C ARG A 342 11.72 34.37 10.75
N ASP A 343 12.76 33.71 11.27
CA ASP A 343 12.67 32.57 12.16
C ASP A 343 11.77 32.91 13.36
N VAL A 344 10.95 31.93 13.75
CA VAL A 344 10.27 31.88 15.05
C VAL A 344 10.65 30.56 15.69
N ASP A 345 11.77 30.58 16.39
CA ASP A 345 12.06 29.70 17.52
C ASP A 345 11.66 30.41 18.83
N ASP A 346 11.51 29.59 19.88
CA ASP A 346 11.32 29.88 21.31
C ASP A 346 9.89 30.17 21.80
N GLU A 347 9.41 29.65 22.93
CA GLU A 347 9.90 28.77 24.00
C GLU A 347 8.66 28.38 24.84
N CYS A 348 8.56 27.16 25.36
CA CYS A 348 8.78 26.84 26.77
C CYS A 348 8.08 27.78 27.79
N GLN A 349 6.96 27.32 28.34
CA GLN A 349 6.61 27.43 29.76
C GLN A 349 5.94 26.15 30.23
#